data_AF-Q0FPV4-F1
#
_entry.id   AF-Q0FPV4-F1
#
_cell.length_a   1.000
_cell.length_b   1.000
_cell.length_c   1.000
_cell.angle_alpha   90.00
_cell.angle_beta   90.00
_cell.angle_gamma   90.00
#
_symmetry.space_group_name_H-M   'P 1'
#
loop_
_entity.id
_entity.type
_entity.pdbx_description
1 polymer ?
#
loop_
_entity_poly.entity_id
_entity_poly.type
_entity_poly.pdbx_seq_one_letter_code
_entity_poly.pdbx_strand_id
1 'polypeptide(L)'
;MTEQTEVVAAISDPGEIGRADHNRGDRFVIQVSNLAAWLFPILMIAICAQVVLRQMGHNQAWLDDLQWWLYGAAVLMGIGYAVTTNSHVRVDIFYDNFEKRKRIRTDILGLAWLFLPFIILCWDVTLDYALTSIRADEGSDSPNGLHNLWIMKSFMNVAFIFIAIAVWSTYVRLLSKLTRPALWKQLLFAFPSVAYAINLICYYAIFGVAYATRDPEMSARDVGRLPIFGEWEFGQHEMRWTILIALILTVVAIVVARLFDRKDA
;
A
#
# COMPACT_ATOMS: atom_id res chain seq x y z
N MET A 1 26.38 24.51 -42.88
CA MET A 1 25.08 24.58 -42.16
C MET A 1 24.83 23.19 -41.59
N THR A 2 25.23 22.97 -40.35
CA THR A 2 25.00 21.72 -39.64
C THR A 2 23.57 21.78 -39.10
N GLU A 3 22.70 21.00 -39.72
CA GLU A 3 21.30 20.84 -39.34
C GLU A 3 21.26 20.28 -37.91
N GLN A 4 20.87 21.10 -36.93
CA GLN A 4 20.59 20.62 -35.59
C GLN A 4 19.33 19.77 -35.69
N THR A 5 19.50 18.45 -35.67
CA THR A 5 18.38 17.51 -35.56
C THR A 5 17.69 17.76 -34.23
N GLU A 6 16.63 18.56 -34.25
CA GLU A 6 15.78 18.80 -33.10
C GLU A 6 15.13 17.45 -32.75
N VAL A 7 15.58 16.83 -31.66
CA VAL A 7 15.05 15.54 -31.20
C VAL A 7 13.62 15.78 -30.71
N VAL A 8 12.65 15.62 -31.62
CA VAL A 8 11.22 15.94 -31.41
C VAL A 8 10.60 15.15 -30.25
N ALA A 9 11.14 13.98 -29.92
CA ALA A 9 10.90 13.31 -28.64
C ALA A 9 11.99 12.25 -28.44
N ALA A 10 12.73 12.33 -27.33
CA ALA A 10 13.46 11.16 -26.88
C ALA A 10 12.41 10.11 -26.47
N ILE A 11 12.48 8.90 -27.04
CA ILE A 11 11.75 7.75 -26.51
C ILE A 11 12.39 7.43 -25.16
N SER A 12 12.02 8.18 -24.12
CA SER A 12 12.41 7.88 -22.75
C SER A 12 11.42 6.87 -22.22
N ASP A 13 11.90 5.65 -21.93
CA ASP A 13 11.14 4.71 -21.12
C ASP A 13 10.68 5.45 -19.85
N PRO A 14 9.37 5.49 -19.55
CA PRO A 14 8.85 6.12 -18.33
C PRO A 14 9.59 5.65 -17.06
N GLY A 15 10.09 4.41 -17.02
CA GLY A 15 10.89 3.86 -15.92
C GLY A 15 12.31 4.44 -15.77
N GLU A 16 12.82 5.15 -16.78
CA GLU A 16 14.14 5.81 -16.77
C GLU A 16 14.09 7.24 -16.23
N ILE A 17 12.89 7.82 -16.13
CA ILE A 17 12.70 9.19 -15.65
C ILE A 17 13.11 9.24 -14.17
N GLY A 18 14.16 10.02 -13.86
CA GLY A 18 14.65 10.17 -12.49
C GLY A 18 15.44 8.97 -11.94
N ARG A 19 15.83 8.01 -12.79
CA ARG A 19 16.51 6.77 -12.36
C ARG A 19 17.80 6.98 -11.55
N ALA A 20 18.52 8.08 -11.79
CA ALA A 20 19.71 8.45 -11.03
C ALA A 20 19.42 8.68 -9.53
N ASP A 21 18.22 9.16 -9.20
CA ASP A 21 17.80 9.44 -7.83
C ASP A 21 17.17 8.21 -7.14
N HIS A 22 16.88 7.14 -7.88
CA HIS A 22 16.16 5.97 -7.38
C HIS A 22 17.05 5.11 -6.48
N ASN A 23 16.56 4.88 -5.25
CA ASN A 23 17.18 3.94 -4.34
C ASN A 23 16.85 2.48 -4.74
N ARG A 24 17.31 1.49 -3.97
CA ARG A 24 17.07 0.07 -4.28
C ARG A 24 15.58 -0.32 -4.24
N GLY A 25 14.81 0.24 -3.30
CA GLY A 25 13.38 -0.05 -3.18
C GLY A 25 12.59 0.50 -4.36
N ASP A 26 12.93 1.71 -4.82
CA ASP A 26 12.29 2.34 -5.98
C ASP A 26 12.49 1.50 -7.24
N ARG A 27 13.70 0.97 -7.43
CA ARG A 27 14.04 0.09 -8.55
C ARG A 27 13.25 -1.20 -8.52
N PHE A 28 13.11 -1.81 -7.33
CA PHE A 28 12.30 -3.02 -7.16
C PHE A 28 10.84 -2.74 -7.52
N VAL A 29 10.26 -1.65 -7.00
CA VAL A 29 8.87 -1.27 -7.29
C VAL A 29 8.66 -1.03 -8.78
N ILE A 30 9.54 -0.27 -9.44
CA ILE A 30 9.44 -0.01 -10.87
C ILE A 30 9.51 -1.30 -11.69
N GLN A 31 10.41 -2.22 -11.35
CA GLN A 31 10.53 -3.50 -12.06
C GLN A 31 9.24 -4.33 -11.94
N VAL A 32 8.70 -4.46 -10.74
CA VAL A 32 7.47 -5.21 -10.49
C VAL A 32 6.28 -4.54 -11.17
N SER A 33 6.17 -3.22 -11.10
CA SER A 33 5.09 -2.47 -11.77
C SER A 33 5.20 -2.53 -13.30
N ASN A 34 6.40 -2.50 -13.88
CA ASN A 34 6.59 -2.65 -15.32
C ASN A 34 6.19 -4.05 -15.79
N LEU A 35 6.42 -5.09 -14.98
CA LEU A 35 5.89 -6.42 -15.26
C LEU A 35 4.36 -6.44 -15.19
N ALA A 36 3.79 -5.84 -14.14
CA ALA A 36 2.33 -5.73 -13.97
C ALA A 36 1.66 -4.87 -15.06
N ALA A 37 2.37 -3.94 -15.70
CA ALA A 37 1.83 -3.12 -16.77
C ALA A 37 1.35 -3.94 -17.98
N TRP A 38 1.88 -5.16 -18.18
CA TRP A 38 1.39 -6.10 -19.20
C TRP A 38 -0.03 -6.60 -18.94
N LEU A 39 -0.58 -6.40 -17.74
CA LEU A 39 -2.00 -6.67 -17.48
C LEU A 39 -2.93 -5.76 -18.30
N PHE A 40 -2.52 -4.54 -18.67
CA PHE A 40 -3.34 -3.64 -19.50
C PHE A 40 -3.57 -4.13 -20.94
N PRO A 41 -2.55 -4.53 -21.71
CA PRO A 41 -2.80 -5.10 -23.04
C PRO A 41 -3.57 -6.43 -22.95
N ILE A 42 -3.34 -7.25 -21.92
CA ILE A 42 -4.14 -8.47 -21.70
C ILE A 42 -5.60 -8.11 -21.43
N LEU A 43 -5.85 -7.12 -20.58
CA LEU A 43 -7.18 -6.58 -20.30
C LEU A 43 -7.83 -6.04 -21.59
N MET A 44 -7.09 -5.31 -22.42
CA MET A 44 -7.58 -4.80 -23.71
C MET A 44 -8.05 -5.95 -24.61
N ILE A 45 -7.27 -7.02 -24.71
CA ILE A 45 -7.66 -8.22 -25.47
C ILE A 45 -8.92 -8.85 -24.89
N ALA A 46 -9.02 -8.96 -23.56
CA ALA A 46 -10.20 -9.50 -22.89
C ALA A 46 -11.47 -8.67 -23.18
N ILE A 47 -11.37 -7.33 -23.10
CA ILE A 47 -12.47 -6.40 -23.43
C ILE A 47 -12.88 -6.58 -24.90
N CYS A 48 -11.92 -6.53 -25.83
CA CYS A 48 -12.20 -6.69 -27.27
C CYS A 48 -12.86 -8.04 -27.57
N ALA A 49 -12.35 -9.12 -26.98
CA ALA A 49 -12.92 -10.46 -27.12
C ALA A 49 -14.37 -10.50 -26.60
N GLN A 50 -14.64 -9.93 -25.43
CA GLN A 50 -15.98 -9.87 -24.87
C GLN A 50 -16.94 -9.07 -25.74
N VAL A 51 -16.51 -7.94 -26.30
CA VAL A 51 -17.33 -7.13 -27.22
C VAL A 51 -17.69 -7.93 -28.48
N VAL A 52 -16.74 -8.65 -29.08
CA VAL A 52 -16.99 -9.48 -30.26
C VAL A 52 -17.94 -10.63 -29.94
N LEU A 53 -17.69 -11.36 -28.85
CA LEU A 53 -18.55 -12.47 -28.41
C LEU A 53 -19.98 -12.00 -28.14
N ARG A 54 -20.13 -10.85 -27.47
CA ARG A 54 -21.43 -10.25 -27.17
C ARG A 54 -22.18 -9.87 -28.44
N GLN A 55 -21.48 -9.33 -29.45
CA GLN A 55 -22.08 -9.04 -30.77
C GLN A 55 -22.52 -10.32 -31.52
N MET A 56 -21.84 -11.45 -31.28
CA MET A 56 -22.22 -12.76 -31.82
C MET A 56 -23.34 -13.45 -31.01
N GLY A 57 -23.90 -12.79 -29.98
CA GLY A 57 -24.94 -13.35 -29.13
C GLY A 57 -24.44 -14.22 -27.97
N HIS A 58 -23.12 -14.28 -27.74
CA HIS A 58 -22.50 -15.04 -26.64
C HIS A 58 -21.98 -14.09 -25.56
N ASN A 59 -22.69 -13.95 -24.45
CA ASN A 59 -22.19 -13.18 -23.30
C ASN A 59 -21.53 -14.09 -22.26
N GLN A 60 -20.23 -13.90 -22.02
CA GLN A 60 -19.45 -14.72 -21.08
C GLN A 60 -19.23 -13.99 -19.76
N ALA A 61 -19.90 -14.42 -18.69
CA ALA A 61 -19.79 -13.76 -17.38
C ALA A 61 -18.37 -13.87 -16.79
N TRP A 62 -17.70 -15.02 -16.92
CA TRP A 62 -16.31 -15.17 -16.47
C TRP A 62 -15.34 -14.21 -17.16
N LEU A 63 -15.64 -13.75 -18.39
CA LEU A 63 -14.78 -12.83 -19.11
C LEU A 63 -15.01 -11.39 -18.66
N ASP A 64 -16.24 -11.01 -18.33
CA ASP A 64 -16.51 -9.77 -17.56
C ASP A 64 -15.81 -9.84 -16.20
N ASP A 65 -15.85 -11.03 -15.58
CA ASP A 65 -15.18 -11.26 -14.32
C ASP A 65 -13.64 -11.35 -14.44
N LEU A 66 -13.08 -11.47 -15.62
CA LEU A 66 -11.63 -11.42 -15.79
C LEU A 66 -11.19 -9.97 -15.93
N GLN A 67 -12.02 -9.15 -16.58
CA GLN A 67 -11.72 -7.75 -16.87
C GLN A 67 -11.60 -6.93 -15.58
N TRP A 68 -12.59 -6.99 -14.68
CA TRP A 68 -12.53 -6.29 -13.39
C TRP A 68 -11.33 -6.75 -12.52
N TRP A 69 -10.92 -8.03 -12.61
CA TRP A 69 -9.77 -8.58 -11.90
C TRP A 69 -8.46 -8.04 -12.45
N LEU A 70 -8.27 -8.14 -13.77
CA LEU A 70 -7.09 -7.59 -14.44
C LEU A 70 -6.99 -6.08 -14.25
N TYR A 71 -8.10 -5.36 -14.34
CA TYR A 71 -8.14 -3.91 -14.12
C TYR A 71 -7.77 -3.55 -12.69
N GLY A 72 -8.42 -4.16 -11.69
CA GLY A 72 -8.12 -3.92 -10.28
C GLY A 72 -6.65 -4.22 -9.95
N ALA A 73 -6.14 -5.36 -10.43
CA ALA A 73 -4.75 -5.73 -10.24
C ALA A 73 -3.78 -4.73 -10.90
N ALA A 74 -4.01 -4.37 -12.16
CA ALA A 74 -3.17 -3.42 -12.89
C ALA A 74 -3.15 -2.03 -12.23
N VAL A 75 -4.32 -1.53 -11.80
CA VAL A 75 -4.44 -0.22 -11.17
C VAL A 75 -3.73 -0.19 -9.81
N LEU A 76 -3.95 -1.19 -8.95
CA LEU A 76 -3.28 -1.25 -7.64
C LEU A 76 -1.76 -1.31 -7.76
N MET A 77 -1.24 -2.10 -8.71
CA MET A 77 0.21 -2.14 -8.99
C MET A 77 0.71 -0.84 -9.62
N GLY A 78 -0.13 -0.16 -10.40
CA GLY A 78 0.13 1.15 -11.00
C GLY A 78 0.23 2.28 -9.97
N ILE A 79 -0.47 2.20 -8.84
CA ILE A 79 -0.32 3.17 -7.74
C ILE A 79 1.12 3.16 -7.22
N GLY A 80 1.70 1.98 -6.98
CA GLY A 80 3.10 1.85 -6.53
C GLY A 80 4.08 2.51 -7.50
N TYR A 81 3.85 2.33 -8.81
CA TYR A 81 4.61 3.01 -9.85
C TYR A 81 4.48 4.53 -9.76
N ALA A 82 3.23 5.02 -9.77
CA ALA A 82 2.94 6.45 -9.76
C ALA A 82 3.49 7.17 -8.52
N VAL A 83 3.59 6.48 -7.37
CA VAL A 83 4.20 7.05 -6.15
C VAL A 83 5.69 7.23 -6.38
N THR A 84 6.32 6.19 -6.94
CA THR A 84 7.75 6.12 -7.12
C THR A 84 8.25 7.08 -8.20
N THR A 85 7.50 7.27 -9.27
CA THR A 85 7.85 8.17 -10.39
C THR A 85 7.24 9.56 -10.28
N ASN A 86 6.45 9.81 -9.22
CA ASN A 86 5.69 11.04 -9.04
C ASN A 86 4.74 11.36 -10.21
N SER A 87 4.08 10.34 -10.78
CA SER A 87 3.17 10.47 -11.93
C SER A 87 1.71 10.70 -11.53
N HIS A 88 1.43 10.97 -10.26
CA HIS A 88 0.08 11.27 -9.80
C HIS A 88 -0.41 12.60 -10.35
N VAL A 89 -1.70 12.67 -10.66
CA VAL A 89 -2.35 13.95 -10.95
C VAL A 89 -2.39 14.75 -9.66
N ARG A 90 -1.67 15.87 -9.63
CA ARG A 90 -1.60 16.80 -8.49
C ARG A 90 -2.31 18.10 -8.85
N VAL A 91 -2.96 18.71 -7.88
CA VAL A 91 -3.53 20.06 -7.99
C VAL A 91 -2.68 20.99 -7.13
N ASP A 92 -1.69 21.62 -7.75
CA ASP A 92 -0.53 22.22 -7.06
C ASP A 92 -0.58 23.76 -6.94
N ILE A 93 -1.74 24.35 -6.61
CA ILE A 93 -1.95 25.81 -6.61
C ILE A 93 -0.94 26.56 -5.71
N PHE A 94 -0.66 26.05 -4.51
CA PHE A 94 0.30 26.65 -3.58
C PHE A 94 1.71 26.06 -3.69
N TYR A 95 1.81 24.82 -4.17
CA TYR A 95 3.04 24.04 -4.20
C TYR A 95 4.06 24.59 -5.22
N ASP A 96 3.57 25.13 -6.34
CA ASP A 96 4.41 25.73 -7.38
C ASP A 96 5.21 26.94 -6.88
N ASN A 97 4.72 27.66 -5.89
CA ASN A 97 5.42 28.83 -5.32
C ASN A 97 6.39 28.45 -4.19
N PHE A 98 6.45 27.18 -3.77
CA PHE A 98 7.33 26.75 -2.70
C PHE A 98 8.77 26.56 -3.18
N GLU A 99 9.73 26.98 -2.36
CA GLU A 99 11.14 26.62 -2.52
C GLU A 99 11.33 25.10 -2.50
N LYS A 100 12.37 24.60 -3.19
CA LYS A 100 12.68 23.16 -3.28
C LYS A 100 12.66 22.44 -1.93
N ARG A 101 13.17 23.07 -0.87
CA ARG A 101 13.22 22.47 0.47
C ARG A 101 11.84 22.38 1.13
N LYS A 102 10.96 23.36 0.90
CA LYS A 102 9.58 23.34 1.41
C LYS A 102 8.77 22.27 0.67
N ARG A 103 8.92 22.17 -0.65
CA ARG A 103 8.32 21.10 -1.47
C ARG A 103 8.61 19.70 -0.95
N ILE A 104 9.90 19.38 -0.73
CA ILE A 104 10.32 18.07 -0.20
C ILE A 104 9.73 17.80 1.19
N ARG A 105 9.66 18.80 2.07
CA ARG A 105 9.04 18.65 3.41
C ARG A 105 7.55 18.36 3.30
N THR A 106 6.84 19.05 2.41
CA THR A 106 5.42 18.81 2.16
C THR A 106 5.17 17.42 1.60
N ASP A 107 5.97 16.98 0.61
CA ASP A 107 5.88 15.61 0.07
C ASP A 107 6.14 14.55 1.15
N ILE A 108 7.15 14.75 2.01
CA ILE A 108 7.44 13.84 3.13
C ILE A 108 6.26 13.78 4.09
N LEU A 109 5.68 14.93 4.45
CA LEU A 109 4.50 14.98 5.31
C LEU A 109 3.33 14.23 4.66
N GLY A 110 3.03 14.53 3.39
CA GLY A 110 1.94 13.86 2.66
C GLY A 110 2.12 12.35 2.60
N LEU A 111 3.32 11.87 2.28
CA LEU A 111 3.61 10.44 2.22
C LEU A 111 3.57 9.77 3.60
N ALA A 112 4.25 10.34 4.60
CA ALA A 112 4.49 9.66 5.87
C ALA A 112 3.42 9.91 6.94
N TRP A 113 2.61 10.97 6.82
CA TRP A 113 1.57 11.31 7.80
C TRP A 113 0.16 11.05 7.27
N LEU A 114 -0.04 11.04 5.95
CA LEU A 114 -1.38 10.90 5.36
C LEU A 114 -1.49 9.62 4.54
N PHE A 115 -0.60 9.43 3.56
CA PHE A 115 -0.77 8.32 2.61
C PHE A 115 -0.33 6.96 3.17
N LEU A 116 0.85 6.86 3.79
CA LEU A 116 1.32 5.61 4.40
C LEU A 116 0.37 5.06 5.49
N PRO A 117 -0.16 5.83 6.46
CA PRO A 117 -1.10 5.29 7.44
C PRO A 117 -2.43 4.93 6.79
N PHE A 118 -2.87 5.65 5.75
CA PHE A 118 -4.05 5.27 4.96
C PHE A 118 -3.86 3.92 4.27
N ILE A 119 -2.69 3.67 3.66
CA ILE A 119 -2.40 2.37 3.02
C ILE A 119 -2.35 1.24 4.06
N ILE A 120 -1.78 1.49 5.24
CA ILE A 120 -1.78 0.50 6.35
C ILE A 120 -3.22 0.22 6.82
N LEU A 121 -4.08 1.24 6.91
CA LEU A 121 -5.51 1.08 7.23
C LEU A 121 -6.25 0.26 6.18
N CYS A 122 -6.04 0.55 4.89
CA CYS A 122 -6.62 -0.23 3.79
C CYS A 122 -6.17 -1.69 3.85
N TRP A 123 -4.88 -1.94 4.13
CA TRP A 123 -4.37 -3.29 4.32
C TRP A 123 -5.08 -4.00 5.47
N ASP A 124 -5.22 -3.35 6.62
CA ASP A 124 -5.87 -3.91 7.81
C ASP A 124 -7.33 -4.31 7.54
N VAL A 125 -8.11 -3.36 7.01
CA VAL A 125 -9.53 -3.58 6.69
C VAL A 125 -9.68 -4.72 5.68
N THR A 126 -8.88 -4.71 4.61
CA THR A 126 -9.00 -5.71 3.54
C THR A 126 -8.51 -7.10 3.92
N LEU A 127 -7.71 -7.22 4.99
CA LEU A 127 -7.23 -8.52 5.47
C LEU A 127 -8.39 -9.40 5.94
N ASP A 128 -9.31 -8.85 6.74
CA ASP A 128 -10.48 -9.59 7.22
C ASP A 128 -11.45 -9.96 6.08
N TYR A 129 -11.62 -9.06 5.11
CA TYR A 129 -12.38 -9.35 3.89
C TYR A 129 -11.77 -10.52 3.10
N ALA A 130 -10.44 -10.56 2.95
CA ALA A 130 -9.75 -11.64 2.25
C ALA A 130 -9.90 -12.97 3.00
N LEU A 131 -9.66 -12.98 4.33
CA LEU A 131 -9.78 -14.19 5.15
C LEU A 131 -11.20 -14.76 5.18
N THR A 132 -12.20 -13.89 5.28
CA THR A 132 -13.61 -14.31 5.27
C THR A 132 -13.99 -14.89 3.91
N SER A 133 -13.53 -14.28 2.81
CA SER A 133 -13.74 -14.78 1.45
C SER A 133 -13.11 -16.16 1.21
N ILE A 134 -11.89 -16.38 1.71
CA ILE A 134 -11.21 -17.69 1.63
C ILE A 134 -12.02 -18.76 2.39
N ARG A 135 -12.48 -18.45 3.60
CA ARG A 135 -13.27 -19.41 4.42
C ARG A 135 -14.61 -19.74 3.78
N ALA A 136 -15.21 -18.78 3.08
CA ALA A 136 -16.47 -18.96 2.38
C ALA A 136 -16.31 -19.64 1.01
N ASP A 137 -15.08 -19.88 0.56
CA ASP A 137 -14.74 -20.28 -0.82
C ASP A 137 -15.53 -19.46 -1.85
N GLU A 138 -15.47 -18.13 -1.69
CA GLU A 138 -16.33 -17.22 -2.43
C GLU A 138 -16.05 -17.27 -3.93
N GLY A 139 -17.11 -17.36 -4.73
CA GLY A 139 -17.08 -17.31 -6.18
C GLY A 139 -17.90 -16.14 -6.73
N SER A 140 -17.90 -15.99 -8.04
CA SER A 140 -18.78 -15.03 -8.72
C SER A 140 -20.27 -15.33 -8.48
N ASP A 141 -21.08 -14.27 -8.40
CA ASP A 141 -22.54 -14.37 -8.34
C ASP A 141 -23.13 -14.95 -9.64
N SER A 142 -22.38 -14.89 -10.73
CA SER A 142 -22.81 -15.40 -12.02
C SER A 142 -22.59 -16.93 -12.11
N PRO A 143 -23.58 -17.71 -12.59
CA PRO A 143 -23.44 -19.16 -12.73
C PRO A 143 -22.30 -19.62 -13.65
N ASN A 144 -21.89 -18.76 -14.59
CA ASN A 144 -20.76 -18.97 -15.50
C ASN A 144 -19.64 -17.94 -15.24
N GLY A 145 -19.50 -17.49 -14.00
CA GLY A 145 -18.50 -16.51 -13.58
C GLY A 145 -17.19 -17.15 -13.14
N LEU A 146 -16.21 -16.31 -12.78
CA LEU A 146 -14.96 -16.78 -12.21
C LEU A 146 -15.18 -17.29 -10.78
N HIS A 147 -14.79 -18.52 -10.54
CA HIS A 147 -14.73 -19.10 -9.21
C HIS A 147 -13.49 -18.55 -8.46
N ASN A 148 -13.44 -18.73 -7.15
CA ASN A 148 -12.31 -18.31 -6.31
C ASN A 148 -12.07 -16.79 -6.29
N LEU A 149 -13.14 -16.01 -6.09
CA LEU A 149 -13.09 -14.55 -5.92
C LEU A 149 -12.15 -14.12 -4.78
N TRP A 150 -11.95 -15.00 -3.81
CA TRP A 150 -10.97 -14.82 -2.74
C TRP A 150 -9.54 -14.58 -3.24
N ILE A 151 -9.18 -15.03 -4.45
CA ILE A 151 -7.86 -14.75 -5.08
C ILE A 151 -7.70 -13.24 -5.29
N MET A 152 -8.72 -12.57 -5.82
CA MET A 152 -8.70 -11.13 -6.07
C MET A 152 -8.64 -10.33 -4.76
N LYS A 153 -9.45 -10.71 -3.77
CA LYS A 153 -9.43 -10.05 -2.44
C LYS A 153 -8.09 -10.24 -1.73
N SER A 154 -7.48 -11.41 -1.86
CA SER A 154 -6.14 -11.69 -1.33
C SER A 154 -5.06 -10.89 -2.07
N PHE A 155 -5.15 -10.81 -3.40
CA PHE A 155 -4.25 -10.01 -4.22
C PHE A 155 -4.31 -8.52 -3.83
N MET A 156 -5.51 -7.98 -3.60
CA MET A 156 -5.70 -6.61 -3.15
C MET A 156 -4.93 -6.33 -1.84
N ASN A 157 -4.99 -7.26 -0.88
CA ASN A 157 -4.23 -7.14 0.37
C ASN A 157 -2.71 -7.12 0.12
N VAL A 158 -2.19 -8.03 -0.72
CA VAL A 158 -0.78 -8.06 -1.11
C VAL A 158 -0.36 -6.78 -1.83
N ALA A 159 -1.23 -6.22 -2.68
CA ALA A 159 -0.96 -4.99 -3.40
C ALA A 159 -0.84 -3.77 -2.46
N PHE A 160 -1.60 -3.71 -1.36
CA PHE A 160 -1.40 -2.66 -0.35
C PHE A 160 -0.04 -2.75 0.35
N ILE A 161 0.49 -3.95 0.59
CA ILE A 161 1.87 -4.12 1.10
C ILE A 161 2.86 -3.58 0.07
N PHE A 162 2.66 -3.90 -1.21
CA PHE A 162 3.50 -3.40 -2.30
C PHE A 162 3.48 -1.86 -2.38
N ILE A 163 2.30 -1.24 -2.27
CA ILE A 163 2.16 0.22 -2.24
C ILE A 163 2.86 0.79 -0.99
N ALA A 164 2.72 0.17 0.19
CA ALA A 164 3.41 0.62 1.40
C ALA A 164 4.93 0.61 1.24
N ILE A 165 5.49 -0.41 0.57
CA ILE A 165 6.91 -0.47 0.21
C ILE A 165 7.29 0.69 -0.73
N ALA A 166 6.48 0.97 -1.74
CA ALA A 166 6.71 2.09 -2.66
C ALA A 166 6.70 3.45 -1.96
N VAL A 167 5.74 3.66 -1.05
CA VAL A 167 5.62 4.87 -0.24
C VAL A 167 6.81 5.02 0.69
N TRP A 168 7.19 3.95 1.42
CA TRP A 168 8.34 3.98 2.32
C TRP A 168 9.64 4.26 1.57
N SER A 169 9.83 3.60 0.42
CA SER A 169 11.00 3.79 -0.43
C SER A 169 11.13 5.22 -0.95
N THR A 170 10.03 5.78 -1.46
CA THR A 170 9.96 7.18 -1.93
C THR A 170 10.21 8.16 -0.79
N TYR A 171 9.61 7.91 0.38
CA TYR A 171 9.82 8.69 1.59
C TYR A 171 11.30 8.71 2.02
N VAL A 172 11.98 7.56 2.05
CA VAL A 172 13.41 7.47 2.40
C VAL A 172 14.27 8.22 1.39
N ARG A 173 13.96 8.12 0.09
CA ARG A 173 14.63 8.88 -0.98
C ARG A 173 14.45 10.39 -0.80
N LEU A 174 13.25 10.87 -0.44
CA LEU A 174 13.04 12.29 -0.20
C LEU A 174 13.72 12.77 1.09
N LEU A 175 13.72 11.94 2.13
CA LEU A 175 14.40 12.24 3.38
C LEU A 175 15.92 12.37 3.19
N SER A 176 16.52 11.54 2.32
CA SER A 176 17.96 11.62 2.01
C SER A 176 18.39 12.95 1.40
N LYS A 177 17.48 13.63 0.67
CA LYS A 177 17.69 14.97 0.11
C LYS A 177 17.71 16.07 1.19
N LEU A 178 17.24 15.80 2.41
CA LEU A 178 17.23 16.74 3.54
C LEU A 178 18.27 16.42 4.61
N THR A 179 18.52 15.12 4.87
CA THR A 179 19.40 14.67 5.95
C THR A 179 19.86 13.22 5.70
N ARG A 180 20.95 12.78 6.33
CA ARG A 180 21.33 11.35 6.33
C ARG A 180 20.15 10.52 6.86
N PRO A 181 19.59 9.58 6.08
CA PRO A 181 18.38 8.85 6.44
C PRO A 181 18.69 7.70 7.41
N ALA A 182 19.20 8.01 8.60
CA ALA A 182 19.38 7.03 9.67
C ALA A 182 18.03 6.45 10.12
N LEU A 183 18.00 5.19 10.58
CA LEU A 183 16.75 4.50 10.93
C LEU A 183 15.91 5.29 11.94
N TRP A 184 16.52 5.85 12.99
CA TRP A 184 15.78 6.65 13.98
C TRP A 184 15.12 7.90 13.38
N LYS A 185 15.72 8.51 12.35
CA LYS A 185 15.11 9.64 11.65
C LYS A 185 13.97 9.18 10.75
N GLN A 186 14.12 8.05 10.07
CA GLN A 186 13.04 7.46 9.28
C GLN A 186 11.82 7.19 10.18
N LEU A 187 12.04 6.61 11.37
CA LEU A 187 10.97 6.36 12.33
C LEU A 187 10.36 7.65 12.91
N LEU A 188 11.20 8.65 13.20
CA LEU A 188 10.75 9.92 13.78
C LEU A 188 9.91 10.76 12.81
N PHE A 189 10.36 10.91 11.56
CA PHE A 189 9.64 11.73 10.58
C PHE A 189 8.37 11.05 10.06
N ALA A 190 8.28 9.72 10.15
CA ALA A 190 7.09 8.93 9.88
C ALA A 190 6.30 8.54 11.14
N PHE A 191 6.42 9.31 12.22
CA PHE A 191 5.89 8.94 13.54
C PHE A 191 4.43 8.45 13.54
N PRO A 192 3.45 9.12 12.90
CA PRO A 192 2.07 8.63 12.92
C PRO A 192 1.91 7.26 12.25
N SER A 193 2.55 7.06 11.09
CA SER A 193 2.53 5.77 10.40
C SER A 193 3.18 4.66 11.19
N VAL A 194 4.33 4.94 11.82
CA VAL A 194 5.06 3.97 12.63
C VAL A 194 4.28 3.65 13.91
N ALA A 195 3.70 4.65 14.57
CA ALA A 195 2.84 4.43 15.73
C ALA A 195 1.62 3.60 15.38
N TYR A 196 0.99 3.87 14.23
CA TYR A 196 -0.14 3.08 13.75
C TYR A 196 0.26 1.64 13.41
N ALA A 197 1.39 1.43 12.71
CA ALA A 197 1.90 0.09 12.42
C ALA A 197 2.23 -0.70 13.70
N ILE A 198 2.86 -0.05 14.68
CA ILE A 198 3.18 -0.69 15.98
C ILE A 198 1.89 -1.00 16.74
N ASN A 199 0.90 -0.10 16.73
CA ASN A 199 -0.42 -0.36 17.32
C ASN A 199 -1.05 -1.60 16.70
N LEU A 200 -0.99 -1.73 15.37
CA LEU A 200 -1.55 -2.86 14.65
C LEU A 200 -0.81 -4.17 14.97
N ILE A 201 0.52 -4.13 15.02
CA ILE A 201 1.34 -5.29 15.42
C ILE A 201 1.00 -5.73 16.84
N CYS A 202 0.89 -4.79 17.79
CA CYS A 202 0.51 -5.10 19.16
C CYS A 202 -0.91 -5.68 19.22
N TYR A 203 -1.86 -5.08 18.51
CA TYR A 203 -3.24 -5.57 18.43
C TYR A 203 -3.28 -7.01 17.93
N TYR A 204 -2.66 -7.31 16.79
CA TYR A 204 -2.64 -8.67 16.23
C TYR A 204 -1.83 -9.67 17.06
N ALA A 205 -0.78 -9.23 17.75
CA ALA A 205 -0.03 -10.09 18.66
C ALA A 205 -0.88 -10.47 19.88
N ILE A 206 -1.56 -9.51 20.50
CA ILE A 206 -2.48 -9.76 21.63
C ILE A 206 -3.64 -10.63 21.15
N PHE A 207 -4.20 -10.34 19.98
CA PHE A 207 -5.26 -11.16 19.37
C PHE A 207 -4.81 -12.59 19.11
N GLY A 208 -3.60 -12.79 18.57
CA GLY A 208 -3.04 -14.12 18.33
C GLY A 208 -2.82 -14.92 19.60
N VAL A 209 -2.32 -14.28 20.67
CA VAL A 209 -2.18 -14.91 21.99
C VAL A 209 -3.54 -15.26 22.58
N ALA A 210 -4.51 -14.34 22.52
CA ALA A 210 -5.87 -14.58 22.98
C ALA A 210 -6.55 -15.71 22.19
N TYR A 211 -6.32 -15.78 20.88
CA TYR A 211 -6.84 -16.84 20.02
C TYR A 211 -6.17 -18.20 20.27
N ALA A 212 -4.89 -18.23 20.65
CA ALA A 212 -4.18 -19.46 20.98
C ALA A 212 -4.53 -20.00 22.38
N THR A 213 -4.92 -19.12 23.31
CA THR A 213 -5.26 -19.45 24.70
C THR A 213 -6.76 -19.55 24.95
N ARG A 214 -7.58 -19.38 23.90
CA ARG A 214 -9.05 -19.45 23.99
C ARG A 214 -9.52 -20.87 24.32
N ASP A 215 -10.71 -20.94 24.92
CA ASP A 215 -11.44 -22.20 25.01
C ASP A 215 -11.80 -22.71 23.60
N PRO A 216 -11.71 -24.02 23.33
CA PRO A 216 -11.95 -24.59 22.00
C PRO A 216 -13.34 -24.30 21.41
N GLU A 217 -14.33 -24.00 22.25
CA GLU A 217 -15.69 -23.65 21.83
C GLU A 217 -15.85 -22.18 21.39
N MET A 218 -14.90 -21.31 21.72
CA MET A 218 -14.97 -19.88 21.39
C MET A 218 -14.61 -19.61 19.93
N SER A 219 -15.46 -18.88 19.19
CA SER A 219 -15.16 -18.42 17.84
C SER A 219 -14.15 -17.26 17.84
N ALA A 220 -13.52 -16.97 16.70
CA ALA A 220 -12.65 -15.79 16.52
C ALA A 220 -13.40 -14.47 16.84
N ARG A 221 -14.71 -14.44 16.54
CA ARG A 221 -15.59 -13.31 16.89
C ARG A 221 -15.75 -13.13 18.40
N ASP A 222 -15.75 -14.22 19.15
CA ASP A 222 -15.91 -14.20 20.60
C ASP A 222 -14.61 -13.77 21.29
N VAL A 223 -13.46 -14.14 20.71
CA VAL A 223 -12.15 -13.62 21.14
C VAL A 223 -12.10 -12.11 21.02
N GLY A 224 -12.63 -11.54 19.93
CA GLY A 224 -12.72 -10.08 19.74
C GLY A 224 -13.65 -9.36 20.73
N ARG A 225 -14.44 -10.10 21.53
CA ARG A 225 -15.35 -9.57 22.56
C ARG A 225 -14.81 -9.75 23.97
N LEU A 226 -13.63 -10.35 24.14
CA LEU A 226 -13.03 -10.49 25.47
C LEU A 226 -12.85 -9.10 26.11
N PRO A 227 -12.91 -8.96 27.44
CA PRO A 227 -12.75 -7.68 28.14
C PRO A 227 -11.43 -6.93 27.85
N ILE A 228 -10.43 -7.61 27.29
CA ILE A 228 -9.19 -7.00 26.82
C ILE A 228 -9.36 -6.26 25.48
N PHE A 229 -10.38 -6.63 24.71
CA PHE A 229 -10.82 -6.02 23.45
C PHE A 229 -12.17 -5.29 23.57
N GLY A 230 -12.91 -5.44 24.69
CA GLY A 230 -14.24 -4.84 24.92
C GLY A 230 -14.48 -4.29 26.35
N GLU A 231 -15.47 -3.39 26.45
CA GLU A 231 -16.13 -2.77 27.63
C GLU A 231 -15.26 -2.24 28.79
N TRP A 232 -14.49 -1.18 28.51
CA TRP A 232 -14.45 -0.04 29.46
C TRP A 232 -15.08 1.17 28.76
N GLU A 233 -16.41 1.21 28.72
CA GLU A 233 -17.18 2.27 28.07
C GLU A 233 -17.24 3.53 28.95
N PHE A 234 -16.47 4.55 28.56
CA PHE A 234 -16.75 5.95 28.92
C PHE A 234 -16.75 6.76 27.62
N GLY A 235 -17.82 6.61 26.84
CA GLY A 235 -18.01 7.24 25.53
C GLY A 235 -17.43 6.45 24.35
N GLN A 236 -17.79 6.85 23.12
CA GLN A 236 -17.19 6.32 21.89
C GLN A 236 -15.67 6.57 21.95
N HIS A 237 -14.81 5.61 22.33
CA HIS A 237 -13.36 5.53 22.03
C HIS A 237 -12.76 4.22 22.60
N GLU A 238 -12.70 3.18 21.77
CA GLU A 238 -12.35 1.78 22.13
C GLU A 238 -10.83 1.51 22.30
N MET A 239 -9.95 2.51 22.19
CA MET A 239 -8.54 2.27 21.77
C MET A 239 -7.45 2.90 22.66
N ARG A 240 -7.70 3.20 23.95
CA ARG A 240 -6.74 4.02 24.75
C ARG A 240 -5.44 3.30 25.14
N TRP A 241 -5.50 2.05 25.60
CA TRP A 241 -4.30 1.34 26.10
C TRP A 241 -3.39 0.84 25.00
N THR A 242 -3.95 0.30 23.91
CA THR A 242 -3.17 -0.14 22.75
C THR A 242 -2.51 1.06 22.07
N ILE A 243 -3.18 2.21 21.99
CA ILE A 243 -2.56 3.45 21.48
C ILE A 243 -1.44 3.91 22.42
N LEU A 244 -1.66 3.96 23.73
CA LEU A 244 -0.62 4.38 24.68
C LEU A 244 0.61 3.46 24.64
N ILE A 245 0.41 2.14 24.64
CA ILE A 245 1.49 1.16 24.51
C ILE A 245 2.21 1.36 23.17
N ALA A 246 1.46 1.51 22.07
CA ALA A 246 2.06 1.73 20.77
C ALA A 246 2.91 3.00 20.72
N LEU A 247 2.40 4.13 21.24
CA LEU A 247 3.14 5.39 21.32
C LEU A 247 4.43 5.23 22.15
N ILE A 248 4.35 4.57 23.30
CA ILE A 248 5.53 4.28 24.14
C ILE A 248 6.53 3.41 23.36
N LEU A 249 6.07 2.32 22.74
CA LEU A 249 6.91 1.42 21.96
C LEU A 249 7.52 2.11 20.73
N THR A 250 6.81 3.03 20.08
CA THR A 250 7.35 3.86 19.00
C THR A 250 8.48 4.74 19.49
N VAL A 251 8.29 5.42 20.62
CA VAL A 251 9.33 6.26 21.23
C VAL A 251 10.55 5.41 21.62
N VAL A 252 10.32 4.24 22.24
CA VAL A 252 11.39 3.29 22.58
C VAL A 252 12.13 2.83 21.33
N ALA A 253 11.42 2.43 20.27
CA ALA A 253 12.03 2.01 19.01
C ALA A 253 12.91 3.11 18.39
N ILE A 254 12.44 4.37 18.42
CA ILE A 254 13.22 5.53 17.95
C ILE A 254 14.48 5.72 18.81
N VAL A 255 14.36 5.64 20.14
CA VAL A 255 15.50 5.81 21.06
C VAL A 255 16.52 4.70 20.86
N VAL A 256 16.08 3.44 20.79
CA VAL A 256 16.94 2.27 20.52
C VAL A 256 17.66 2.42 19.19
N ALA A 257 16.94 2.76 18.11
CA ALA A 257 17.54 2.99 16.80
C ALA A 257 18.58 4.13 16.82
N ARG A 258 18.35 5.17 17.63
CA ARG A 258 19.31 6.28 17.81
C ARG A 258 20.56 5.86 18.58
N LEU A 259 20.43 4.96 19.56
CA LEU A 259 21.55 4.44 20.32
C LEU A 259 22.46 3.56 19.45
N PHE A 260 21.89 2.74 18.56
CA PHE A 260 22.68 1.96 17.59
C PHE A 260 23.43 2.84 16.59
N ASP A 261 22.78 3.87 16.03
CA ASP A 261 23.42 4.81 15.09
C ASP A 261 24.62 5.57 15.71
N ARG A 262 24.64 5.76 17.04
CA ARG A 262 25.79 6.34 17.76
C ARG A 262 26.95 5.39 17.98
N LYS A 263 26.71 4.07 17.97
CA LYS A 263 27.78 3.07 18.11
C LYS A 263 28.55 2.85 16.80
N ASP A 264 27.90 3.15 15.68
CA ASP A 264 28.45 2.98 14.33
C ASP A 264 29.10 4.26 13.76
N ALA A 265 29.19 5.34 14.57
CA ALA A 265 29.73 6.65 14.19
C ALA A 265 31.04 6.95 14.93
#